data_AF-M9L795-F1
#
_entry.id   AF-M9L795-F1
#
_cell.length_a   1.000
_cell.length_b   1.000
_cell.length_c   1.000
_cell.angle_alpha   90.00
_cell.angle_beta   90.00
_cell.angle_gamma   90.00
#
_symmetry.space_group_name_H-M   'P 1'
#
loop_
_entity.id
_entity.type
_entity.pdbx_description
1 polymer ?
#
loop_
_entity_poly.entity_id
_entity_poly.type
_entity_poly.pdbx_seq_one_letter_code
_entity_poly.pdbx_strand_id
1 'polypeptide(L)'
;MISFDTTYKKVIDYPWEEVVTEIKEGIFESDLYLRYFSHVSKKIRLNIIIDNYQFLSEDIKIKFEDDFNTLQSGVSLTIINRTTDKLKSIDKLDTLDNYTPTVLNLSYLTEDECKLLIRNKIALLDNIKLNQIWQITQGNYKEIELIINRLIDNPNSELFNNSWC
;
A
#
# COMPACT_ATOMS: atom_id res chain seq x y z
N MET A 1 -24.84 -0.55 -5.21
CA MET A 1 -24.27 0.26 -4.13
C MET A 1 -24.00 -0.69 -2.97
N ILE A 2 -22.76 -1.11 -2.78
CA ILE A 2 -22.37 -2.03 -1.69
C ILE A 2 -21.77 -1.14 -0.61
N SER A 3 -22.47 -0.99 0.51
CA SER A 3 -21.91 -0.32 1.69
C SER A 3 -21.10 -1.33 2.49
N PHE A 4 -19.80 -1.09 2.60
CA PHE A 4 -18.97 -1.80 3.58
C PHE A 4 -19.13 -1.09 4.92
N ASP A 5 -20.11 -1.54 5.70
CA ASP A 5 -20.23 -1.19 7.10
C ASP A 5 -19.33 -2.13 7.91
N THR A 6 -18.03 -1.84 7.90
CA THR A 6 -17.07 -2.49 8.79
C THR A 6 -16.41 -1.43 9.64
N THR A 7 -16.87 -1.32 10.89
CA THR A 7 -16.17 -0.61 11.96
C THR A 7 -14.72 -1.13 12.07
N TYR A 8 -13.78 -0.40 11.47
CA TYR A 8 -12.34 -0.66 11.62
C TYR A 8 -11.97 -0.46 13.09
N LYS A 9 -11.74 -1.57 13.81
CA LYS A 9 -11.25 -1.52 15.19
C LYS A 9 -9.74 -1.30 15.17
N LYS A 10 -9.35 -0.06 15.49
CA LYS A 10 -7.99 0.40 15.85
C LYS A 10 -6.90 0.12 14.79
N VAL A 11 -6.65 1.11 13.95
CA VAL A 11 -5.36 1.24 13.24
C VAL A 11 -4.32 1.60 14.30
N ILE A 12 -3.30 0.76 14.48
CA ILE A 12 -2.15 1.12 15.30
C ILE A 12 -1.06 1.54 14.32
N ASP A 13 -0.94 2.86 14.11
CA ASP A 13 0.20 3.45 13.41
C ASP A 13 1.40 3.43 14.35
N TYR A 14 2.33 2.53 14.10
CA TYR A 14 3.58 2.45 14.82
C TYR A 14 4.69 3.07 13.94
N PRO A 15 5.35 4.17 14.35
CA PRO A 15 6.46 4.74 13.58
C PRO A 15 7.61 3.74 13.52
N TRP A 16 7.90 3.26 12.31
CA TRP A 16 8.79 2.12 12.07
C TRP A 16 10.21 2.31 12.61
N GLU A 17 10.69 3.55 12.70
CA GLU A 17 12.02 3.88 13.24
C GLU A 17 12.09 3.72 14.78
N GLU A 18 11.01 4.00 15.51
CA GLU A 18 10.96 3.78 16.97
C GLU A 18 10.73 2.29 17.29
N VAL A 19 9.95 1.61 16.45
CA VAL A 19 9.67 0.17 16.55
C VAL A 19 10.93 -0.67 16.38
N VAL A 20 11.80 -0.32 15.44
CA VAL A 20 13.07 -1.06 15.22
C VAL A 20 14.01 -0.94 16.43
N THR A 21 13.91 0.14 17.21
CA THR A 21 14.80 0.38 18.35
C THR A 21 14.29 -0.26 19.64
N GLU A 22 12.97 -0.38 19.83
CA GLU A 22 12.34 -1.10 20.96
C GLU A 22 12.11 -2.59 20.68
N ILE A 23 11.99 -3.02 19.41
CA ILE A 23 12.15 -4.43 19.02
C ILE A 23 13.66 -4.78 19.00
N LYS A 24 14.38 -4.42 20.07
CA LYS A 24 15.66 -5.05 20.37
C LYS A 24 15.39 -6.40 21.01
N GLU A 25 15.69 -7.44 20.24
CA GLU A 25 15.99 -8.83 20.62
C GLU A 25 14.85 -9.64 21.27
N GLY A 26 14.14 -9.14 22.29
CA GLY A 26 13.27 -9.98 23.12
C GLY A 26 11.92 -10.43 22.51
N ILE A 27 11.32 -9.66 21.60
CA ILE A 27 10.00 -10.01 21.01
C ILE A 27 10.14 -11.10 19.93
N PHE A 28 11.22 -11.06 19.16
CA PHE A 28 11.52 -12.10 18.17
C PHE A 28 12.15 -13.35 18.81
N GLU A 29 12.85 -13.22 19.95
CA GLU A 29 13.39 -14.36 20.71
C GLU A 29 12.32 -15.17 21.46
N SER A 30 11.17 -14.57 21.79
CA SER A 30 10.17 -15.22 22.66
C SER A 30 8.98 -15.86 21.95
N ASP A 31 8.91 -15.79 20.61
CA ASP A 31 7.75 -16.21 19.79
C ASP A 31 6.41 -15.64 20.29
N LEU A 32 6.43 -14.57 21.11
CA LEU A 32 5.26 -14.10 21.82
C LEU A 32 4.21 -13.56 20.85
N TYR A 33 4.65 -12.88 19.78
CA TYR A 33 3.77 -12.40 18.73
C TYR A 33 3.10 -13.56 17.98
N LEU A 34 3.83 -14.64 17.68
CA LEU A 34 3.27 -15.83 17.05
C LEU A 34 2.18 -16.46 17.90
N ARG A 35 2.43 -16.62 19.20
CA ARG A 35 1.44 -17.15 20.15
C ARG A 35 0.22 -16.25 20.25
N TYR A 36 0.42 -14.94 20.27
CA TYR A 36 -0.66 -13.96 20.26
C TYR A 36 -1.50 -14.08 18.97
N PHE A 37 -0.88 -14.01 17.80
CA PHE A 37 -1.59 -14.10 16.52
C PHE A 37 -2.28 -15.46 16.33
N SER A 38 -1.64 -16.56 16.72
CA SER A 38 -2.24 -17.90 16.71
C SER A 38 -3.45 -18.01 17.65
N HIS A 39 -3.40 -17.36 18.82
CA HIS A 39 -4.54 -17.34 19.74
C HIS A 39 -5.70 -16.51 19.17
N VAL A 40 -5.38 -15.34 18.61
CA VAL A 40 -6.38 -14.40 18.08
C VAL A 40 -7.01 -14.92 16.79
N SER A 41 -6.23 -15.55 15.90
CA SER A 41 -6.72 -16.06 14.60
C SER A 41 -7.78 -17.16 14.73
N LYS A 42 -7.78 -17.88 15.87
CA LYS A 42 -8.82 -18.88 16.21
C LYS A 42 -10.18 -18.25 16.52
N LYS A 43 -10.22 -16.96 16.86
CA LYS A 43 -11.43 -16.24 17.30
C LYS A 43 -11.91 -15.24 16.25
N ILE A 44 -10.98 -14.59 15.55
CA ILE A 44 -11.25 -13.57 14.55
C ILE A 44 -10.34 -13.76 13.35
N ARG A 45 -10.78 -13.31 12.18
CA ARG A 45 -9.91 -13.25 11.00
C ARG A 45 -8.87 -12.14 11.18
N LEU A 46 -7.60 -12.49 11.05
CA LEU A 46 -6.46 -11.57 11.02
C LEU A 46 -6.10 -11.26 9.56
N ASN A 47 -5.96 -9.97 9.26
CA ASN A 47 -5.46 -9.50 7.97
C ASN A 47 -4.15 -8.74 8.25
N ILE A 48 -3.04 -9.28 7.76
CA ILE A 48 -1.72 -8.67 7.86
C ILE A 48 -1.43 -8.00 6.53
N ILE A 49 -1.12 -6.70 6.57
CA ILE A 49 -0.79 -5.91 5.38
C ILE A 49 0.62 -5.36 5.57
N ILE A 50 1.51 -5.65 4.63
CA ILE A 50 2.88 -5.12 4.65
C ILE A 50 3.06 -4.27 3.39
N ASP A 51 3.19 -2.96 3.58
CA ASP A 51 3.54 -2.04 2.50
C ASP A 51 5.05 -1.97 2.31
N ASN A 52 5.48 -1.87 1.06
CA ASN A 52 6.88 -1.84 0.64
C ASN A 52 7.71 -3.04 1.12
N TYR A 53 7.16 -4.25 1.02
CA TYR A 53 7.82 -5.49 1.47
C TYR A 53 9.21 -5.71 0.86
N GLN A 54 9.44 -5.21 -0.36
CA GLN A 54 10.75 -5.27 -1.04
C GLN A 54 11.91 -4.62 -0.26
N PHE A 55 11.63 -3.76 0.73
CA PHE A 55 12.68 -3.11 1.54
C PHE A 55 13.07 -3.87 2.80
N LEU A 56 12.38 -4.97 3.13
CA LEU A 56 12.81 -5.85 4.22
C LEU A 56 14.09 -6.59 3.83
N SER A 57 14.98 -6.83 4.80
CA SER A 57 16.14 -7.69 4.57
C SER A 57 15.71 -9.14 4.40
N GLU A 58 16.50 -9.91 3.67
CA GLU A 58 16.16 -11.30 3.33
C GLU A 58 15.99 -12.18 4.57
N ASP A 59 16.84 -12.02 5.58
CA ASP A 59 16.73 -12.75 6.84
C ASP A 59 15.39 -12.49 7.57
N ILE A 60 14.88 -11.25 7.48
CA ILE A 60 13.59 -10.89 8.07
C ILE A 60 12.45 -11.48 7.25
N LYS A 61 12.53 -11.46 5.92
CA LYS A 61 11.53 -12.06 5.02
C LYS A 61 11.40 -13.56 5.28
N ILE A 62 12.52 -14.29 5.25
CA ILE A 62 12.56 -15.75 5.47
C ILE A 62 11.94 -16.09 6.83
N LYS A 63 12.40 -15.43 7.91
CA LYS A 63 11.85 -15.69 9.25
C LYS A 63 10.35 -15.40 9.31
N PHE A 64 9.91 -14.27 8.76
CA PHE A 64 8.50 -13.90 8.76
C PHE A 64 7.64 -14.91 8.00
N GLU A 65 8.06 -15.34 6.82
CA GLU A 65 7.34 -16.30 5.99
C GLU A 65 7.26 -17.67 6.67
N ASP A 66 8.36 -18.17 7.25
CA ASP A 66 8.41 -19.41 8.03
C ASP A 66 7.44 -19.36 9.22
N ASP A 67 7.48 -18.27 9.97
CA ASP A 67 6.61 -18.02 11.12
C ASP A 67 5.14 -17.93 10.69
N PHE A 68 4.86 -17.28 9.56
CA PHE A 68 3.51 -17.14 9.02
C PHE A 68 2.92 -18.49 8.59
N ASN A 69 3.72 -19.42 8.06
CA ASN A 69 3.27 -20.77 7.73
C ASN A 69 2.76 -21.56 8.94
N THR A 70 3.22 -21.22 10.15
CA THR A 70 2.74 -21.87 11.39
C THR A 70 1.32 -21.43 11.77
N LEU A 71 0.80 -20.34 11.18
CA LEU A 71 -0.55 -19.84 11.45
C LEU A 71 -1.56 -20.64 10.60
N GLN A 72 -2.22 -21.62 11.23
CA GLN A 72 -2.96 -22.67 10.51
C GLN A 72 -4.35 -22.28 9.97
N SER A 73 -4.99 -21.22 10.50
CA SER A 73 -6.30 -20.78 10.00
C SER A 73 -6.67 -19.37 10.49
N GLY A 74 -7.54 -18.71 9.73
CA GLY A 74 -8.08 -17.40 10.09
C GLY A 74 -7.11 -16.25 9.88
N VAL A 75 -6.05 -16.42 9.08
CA VAL A 75 -5.09 -15.36 8.75
C VAL A 75 -5.03 -15.17 7.24
N SER A 76 -4.92 -13.93 6.79
CA SER A 76 -4.57 -13.60 5.41
C SER A 76 -3.48 -12.54 5.38
N LEU A 77 -2.61 -12.65 4.38
CA LEU A 77 -1.48 -11.76 4.15
C LEU A 77 -1.68 -11.01 2.84
N THR A 78 -1.48 -9.70 2.89
CA THR A 78 -1.43 -8.83 1.72
C THR A 78 -0.08 -8.14 1.69
N ILE A 79 0.69 -8.40 0.64
CA ILE A 79 1.99 -7.79 0.42
C ILE A 79 1.84 -6.76 -0.70
N ILE A 80 2.29 -5.55 -0.44
CA ILE A 80 2.32 -4.47 -1.43
C ILE A 80 3.79 -4.21 -1.74
N ASN A 81 4.14 -4.41 -3.02
CA ASN A 81 5.46 -4.10 -3.53
C ASN A 81 5.38 -2.91 -4.47
N ARG A 82 6.32 -1.96 -4.33
CA ARG A 82 6.51 -0.91 -5.35
C ARG A 82 7.51 -1.41 -6.38
N THR A 83 7.00 -1.83 -7.52
CA THR A 83 7.85 -2.21 -8.66
C THR A 83 8.24 -0.95 -9.43
N THR A 84 9.54 -0.79 -9.67
CA THR A 84 10.03 0.07 -10.77
C THR A 84 10.31 -0.81 -11.97
N ASP A 85 10.45 -0.24 -13.18
CA ASP A 85 10.76 -1.00 -14.41
C ASP A 85 12.01 -1.89 -14.30
N LYS A 86 12.85 -1.69 -13.28
CA LYS A 86 14.05 -2.48 -12.98
C LYS A 86 13.78 -3.67 -12.03
N LEU A 87 12.77 -3.59 -11.18
CA LEU A 87 12.32 -4.65 -10.27
C LEU A 87 11.13 -5.37 -10.91
N LYS A 88 11.41 -6.12 -11.99
CA LYS A 88 10.39 -6.89 -12.72
C LYS A 88 10.07 -8.24 -12.09
N SER A 89 10.94 -8.75 -11.21
CA SER A 89 10.63 -9.92 -10.40
C SER A 89 9.95 -9.43 -9.13
N ILE A 90 8.67 -9.77 -8.99
CA ILE A 90 8.07 -9.91 -7.66
C ILE A 90 8.97 -10.93 -6.97
N ASP A 91 9.65 -10.54 -5.89
CA ASP A 91 10.35 -11.49 -5.03
C ASP A 91 9.35 -12.60 -4.73
N LYS A 92 9.69 -13.79 -5.20
CA LYS A 92 8.86 -14.95 -4.97
C LYS A 92 8.85 -15.13 -3.45
N LEU A 93 7.67 -15.28 -2.87
CA LEU A 93 7.53 -15.59 -1.44
C LEU A 93 7.96 -17.04 -1.30
N ASP A 94 9.27 -17.21 -1.13
CA ASP A 94 9.97 -18.46 -1.39
C ASP A 94 9.68 -19.50 -0.32
N THR A 95 9.24 -19.10 0.89
CA THR A 95 8.97 -20.04 1.96
C THR A 95 7.50 -20.18 2.33
N LEU A 96 6.55 -19.40 1.76
CA LEU A 96 5.10 -19.51 2.02
C LEU A 96 4.40 -20.73 1.37
N ASP A 97 4.85 -21.94 1.70
CA ASP A 97 4.37 -23.20 1.11
C ASP A 97 2.88 -23.51 1.36
N ASN A 98 2.31 -23.02 2.47
CA ASN A 98 0.92 -23.29 2.85
C ASN A 98 -0.11 -22.37 2.15
N TYR A 99 0.35 -21.41 1.34
CA TYR A 99 -0.49 -20.36 0.78
C TYR A 99 -0.35 -20.28 -0.75
N THR A 100 -1.47 -20.08 -1.44
CA THR A 100 -1.45 -19.78 -2.88
C THR A 100 -1.55 -18.26 -3.07
N PRO A 101 -0.48 -17.57 -3.53
CA PRO A 101 -0.54 -16.13 -3.72
C PRO A 101 -1.45 -15.79 -4.89
N THR A 102 -2.35 -14.82 -4.69
CA THR A 102 -3.04 -14.15 -5.79
C THR A 102 -2.31 -12.85 -6.08
N VAL A 103 -1.68 -12.74 -7.25
CA VAL A 103 -0.93 -11.56 -7.65
C VAL A 103 -1.84 -10.61 -8.41
N LEU A 104 -1.95 -9.37 -7.94
CA LEU A 104 -2.63 -8.28 -8.62
C LEU A 104 -1.62 -7.22 -9.02
N ASN A 105 -1.39 -7.07 -10.33
CA ASN A 105 -0.55 -6.01 -10.87
C ASN A 105 -1.39 -4.75 -11.09
N LEU A 106 -1.10 -3.69 -10.35
CA LEU A 106 -1.73 -2.39 -10.52
C LEU A 106 -0.84 -1.51 -11.40
N SER A 107 -1.43 -0.91 -12.42
CA SER A 107 -0.78 0.07 -13.28
C SER A 107 -1.24 1.49 -12.91
N TYR A 108 -0.44 2.49 -13.28
CA TYR A 108 -0.92 3.86 -13.31
C TYR A 108 -2.06 4.01 -14.32
N LEU A 109 -2.88 5.04 -14.10
CA LEU A 109 -3.97 5.38 -15.00
C LEU A 109 -3.41 5.73 -16.37
N THR A 110 -4.13 5.37 -17.42
CA THR A 110 -3.89 5.91 -18.76
C THR A 110 -4.25 7.39 -18.81
N GLU A 111 -3.79 8.09 -19.86
CA GLU A 111 -4.11 9.50 -20.08
C GLU A 111 -5.63 9.75 -20.11
N ASP A 112 -6.37 8.88 -20.79
CA ASP A 112 -7.82 8.98 -20.92
C ASP A 112 -8.54 8.76 -19.57
N GLU A 113 -8.11 7.76 -18.79
CA GLU A 113 -8.64 7.51 -17.45
C GLU A 113 -8.35 8.68 -16.50
N CYS A 114 -7.15 9.25 -16.56
CA CYS A 114 -6.77 10.44 -15.80
C CYS A 114 -7.69 11.63 -16.15
N LYS A 115 -7.86 11.93 -17.44
CA LYS A 115 -8.72 13.03 -17.90
C LYS A 115 -10.18 12.82 -17.52
N LEU A 116 -10.68 11.58 -17.64
CA LEU A 116 -12.04 11.23 -17.24
C LEU A 116 -12.25 11.42 -15.74
N LEU A 117 -11.30 10.93 -14.92
CA LEU A 117 -11.33 11.11 -13.45
C LEU A 117 -11.39 12.59 -13.07
N ILE A 118 -10.55 13.43 -13.68
CA ILE A 118 -10.52 14.88 -13.38
C ILE A 118 -11.84 15.53 -13.78
N ARG A 119 -12.36 15.26 -14.98
CA ARG A 119 -13.63 15.86 -15.46
C ARG A 119 -14.82 15.48 -14.58
N ASN A 120 -14.83 14.27 -14.03
CA ASN A 120 -15.88 13.83 -13.10
C ASN A 120 -15.85 14.61 -11.77
N LYS A 121 -14.70 15.15 -11.37
CA LYS A 121 -14.56 15.97 -10.14
C LYS A 121 -14.61 17.48 -10.42
N ILE A 122 -14.14 17.92 -11.59
CA ILE A 122 -14.08 19.33 -12.00
C ILE A 122 -14.61 19.46 -13.44
N ALA A 123 -15.86 19.90 -13.59
CA ALA A 123 -16.57 19.87 -14.87
C ALA A 123 -16.02 20.82 -15.96
N LEU A 124 -15.35 21.92 -15.58
CA LEU A 124 -14.97 23.01 -16.50
C LEU A 124 -13.46 23.22 -16.60
N LEU A 125 -12.65 22.15 -16.46
CA LEU A 125 -11.22 22.23 -16.71
C LEU A 125 -10.93 22.13 -18.21
N ASP A 126 -10.20 23.10 -18.77
CA ASP A 126 -9.81 23.08 -20.18
C ASP A 126 -8.81 21.95 -20.50
N ASN A 127 -8.70 21.61 -21.79
CA ASN A 127 -7.80 20.53 -22.23
C ASN A 127 -6.31 20.85 -22.00
N ILE A 128 -5.92 22.12 -21.90
CA ILE A 128 -4.53 22.52 -21.67
C ILE A 128 -4.14 22.12 -20.24
N LYS A 129 -4.94 22.52 -19.25
CA LYS A 129 -4.75 22.14 -17.84
C LYS A 129 -4.83 20.63 -17.65
N LEU A 130 -5.79 19.95 -18.30
CA LEU A 130 -5.88 18.49 -18.25
C LEU A 130 -4.60 17.80 -18.75
N ASN A 131 -4.05 18.26 -19.87
CA ASN A 131 -2.79 17.75 -20.39
C ASN A 131 -1.62 18.06 -19.45
N GLN A 132 -1.58 19.24 -18.83
CA GLN A 132 -0.55 19.59 -17.85
C GLN A 132 -0.58 18.66 -16.63
N ILE A 133 -1.76 18.38 -16.08
CA ILE A 133 -1.91 17.45 -14.95
C ILE A 133 -1.42 16.06 -15.34
N TRP A 134 -1.77 15.58 -16.54
CA TRP A 134 -1.24 14.32 -17.05
C TRP A 134 0.28 14.33 -17.15
N GLN A 135 0.89 15.39 -17.71
CA GLN A 135 2.35 15.49 -17.85
C GLN A 135 3.08 15.47 -16.50
N ILE A 136 2.50 16.05 -15.45
CA ILE A 136 3.07 16.06 -14.10
C ILE A 136 2.95 14.69 -13.44
N THR A 137 1.76 14.10 -13.50
CA THR A 137 1.41 12.93 -12.66
C THR A 137 1.68 11.60 -13.33
N GLN A 138 1.72 11.56 -14.66
CA GLN A 138 1.91 10.35 -15.47
C GLN A 138 0.99 9.19 -15.02
N GLY A 139 -0.24 9.52 -14.61
CA GLY A 139 -1.24 8.53 -14.18
C GLY A 139 -1.19 8.12 -12.71
N ASN A 140 -0.31 8.72 -11.89
CA ASN A 140 -0.29 8.51 -10.45
C ASN A 140 -1.54 9.09 -9.78
N TYR A 141 -2.48 8.22 -9.40
CA TYR A 141 -3.76 8.60 -8.79
C TYR A 141 -3.60 9.49 -7.55
N LYS A 142 -2.62 9.21 -6.69
CA LYS A 142 -2.40 9.99 -5.45
C LYS A 142 -2.02 11.43 -5.77
N GLU A 143 -1.14 11.64 -6.75
CA GLU A 143 -0.74 12.97 -7.18
C GLU A 143 -1.87 13.70 -7.91
N ILE A 144 -2.61 12.98 -8.76
CA ILE A 144 -3.81 13.52 -9.44
C ILE A 144 -4.81 14.02 -8.39
N GLU A 145 -5.09 13.23 -7.36
CA GLU A 145 -6.02 13.60 -6.30
C GLU A 145 -5.58 14.82 -5.50
N LEU A 146 -4.29 14.93 -5.18
CA LEU A 146 -3.72 16.11 -4.53
C LEU A 146 -3.90 17.38 -5.40
N ILE A 147 -3.67 17.26 -6.71
CA ILE A 147 -3.86 18.38 -7.64
C ILE A 147 -5.34 18.75 -7.76
N ILE A 148 -6.23 17.76 -7.88
CA ILE A 148 -7.69 18.00 -7.94
C ILE A 148 -8.15 18.75 -6.69
N ASN A 149 -7.75 18.31 -5.50
CA ASN A 149 -8.15 18.96 -4.25
C ASN A 149 -7.68 20.41 -4.21
N ARG A 150 -6.43 20.69 -4.63
CA ARG A 150 -5.91 22.07 -4.74
C ARG A 150 -6.71 22.92 -5.73
N LEU A 151 -7.12 22.37 -6.86
CA LEU A 151 -7.90 23.09 -7.87
C LEU A 151 -9.35 23.35 -7.43
N ILE A 152 -9.93 22.46 -6.61
CA ILE A 152 -11.24 22.69 -6.00
C ILE A 152 -11.17 23.87 -5.02
N ASP A 153 -10.13 23.90 -4.18
CA ASP A 153 -9.94 24.98 -3.19
C ASP A 153 -9.53 26.31 -3.86
N ASN A 154 -8.72 26.24 -4.92
CA ASN A 154 -8.25 27.39 -5.69
C ASN A 154 -8.19 27.09 -7.20
N PRO A 155 -9.27 27.37 -7.95
CA PRO A 155 -9.37 27.08 -9.39
C PRO A 155 -8.34 27.79 -10.28
N ASN A 156 -7.80 28.91 -9.77
CA ASN A 156 -6.78 29.73 -10.45
C ASN A 156 -5.36 29.40 -9.99
N SER A 157 -5.18 28.38 -9.15
CA SER A 157 -3.86 27.88 -8.76
C SER A 157 -3.02 27.63 -10.02
N GLU A 158 -1.87 28.29 -10.10
CA GLU A 158 -0.83 27.89 -11.04
C GLU A 158 -0.36 26.49 -10.63
N LEU A 159 -0.48 25.53 -11.55
CA LEU A 159 0.04 24.17 -11.34
C LEU A 159 1.58 24.15 -11.35
N PHE A 160 2.19 25.20 -11.92
CA PHE A 160 3.63 25.41 -11.99
C PHE A 160 4.02 26.61 -11.13
N ASN A 161 4.33 26.36 -9.86
CA ASN A 161 5.29 27.21 -9.16
C ASN A 161 6.44 26.31 -8.70
N ASN A 162 7.65 26.68 -9.13
CA ASN A 162 8.88 25.90 -9.10
C ASN A 162 9.26 25.44 -7.68
N SER A 163 8.83 24.24 -7.28
CA SER A 163 9.39 23.57 -6.09
C SER A 163 9.15 22.05 -6.07
N TRP A 164 9.01 21.41 -7.23
CA TRP A 164 8.84 19.95 -7.33
C TRP A 164 9.82 19.38 -8.36
N CYS A 165 11.12 19.61 -8.10
CA CYS A 165 12.25 18.89 -8.70
C CYS A 165 13.15 18.42 -7.56
#